data_AF-A0AAD8XZN8-F1
#
_entry.id   AF-A0AAD8XZN8-F1
#
_cell.length_a   1.000
_cell.length_b   1.000
_cell.length_c   1.000
_cell.angle_alpha   90.00
_cell.angle_beta   90.00
_cell.angle_gamma   90.00
#
_symmetry.space_group_name_H-M   'P 1'
#
loop_
_entity.id
_entity.type
_entity.pdbx_description
1 polymer ?
#
loop_
_entity_poly.entity_id
_entity_poly.type
_entity_poly.pdbx_seq_one_letter_code
_entity_poly.pdbx_strand_id
1 'polypeptide(L)'
;MGGSGALLFSHLATESVVAFAPQVDLARDAHVSRDDMTLLVKEKFQTRLFENAEEAIKKGVTLFVHRGVESSDTQHTDQLMSRLASKCPLENERLKIIEHSDCNHHQIAVHLKQKGHLLEAISTCLMSNVVM
;
A
#
# COMPACT_ATOMS: atom_id res chain seq x y z
N MET A 1 -7.28 -6.51 -4.29
CA MET A 1 -6.95 -6.33 -5.73
C MET A 1 -6.80 -4.86 -6.18
N GLY A 2 -7.72 -3.94 -5.85
CA GLY A 2 -7.60 -2.53 -6.29
C GLY A 2 -6.35 -1.79 -5.79
N GLY A 3 -6.01 -1.92 -4.50
CA GLY A 3 -4.79 -1.32 -3.93
C GLY A 3 -3.50 -1.85 -4.56
N SER A 4 -3.45 -3.15 -4.87
CA SER A 4 -2.32 -3.77 -5.58
C SER A 4 -2.13 -3.18 -6.98
N GLY A 5 -3.22 -2.93 -7.70
CA GLY A 5 -3.18 -2.27 -9.00
C GLY A 5 -2.64 -0.84 -8.91
N ALA A 6 -3.07 -0.08 -7.90
CA ALA A 6 -2.56 1.26 -7.65
C ALA A 6 -1.04 1.28 -7.44
N LEU A 7 -0.51 0.32 -6.66
CA LEU A 7 0.94 0.16 -6.49
C LEU A 7 1.64 -0.34 -7.77
N LEU A 8 1.02 -1.23 -8.54
CA LEU A 8 1.61 -1.72 -9.78
C LEU A 8 1.79 -0.59 -10.81
N PHE A 9 0.94 0.43 -10.80
CA PHE A 9 1.03 1.57 -11.71
C PHE A 9 1.61 2.84 -11.06
N SER A 10 2.15 2.76 -9.85
CA SER A 10 2.60 3.93 -9.09
C SER A 10 3.69 4.74 -9.80
N HIS A 11 4.55 4.10 -10.58
CA HIS A 11 5.62 4.75 -11.35
C HIS A 11 5.14 5.75 -12.41
N LEU A 12 3.85 5.72 -12.75
CA LEU A 12 3.17 6.64 -13.68
C LEU A 12 2.52 7.83 -12.97
N ALA A 13 2.41 7.81 -11.64
CA ALA A 13 1.83 8.90 -10.88
C ALA A 13 2.79 10.11 -10.83
N THR A 14 2.21 11.30 -10.68
CA THR A 14 2.97 12.55 -10.65
C THR A 14 3.22 13.05 -9.22
N GLU A 15 2.25 12.84 -8.31
CA GLU A 15 2.31 13.41 -6.96
C GLU A 15 2.08 12.36 -5.89
N SER A 16 0.97 11.62 -5.97
CA SER A 16 0.60 10.66 -4.94
C SER A 16 -0.16 9.46 -5.49
N VAL A 17 -0.09 8.37 -4.74
CA VAL A 17 -0.84 7.13 -4.97
C VAL A 17 -1.53 6.75 -3.68
N VAL A 18 -2.80 6.38 -3.77
CA VAL A 18 -3.56 5.86 -2.63
C VAL A 18 -3.90 4.40 -2.91
N ALA A 19 -3.48 3.52 -2.02
CA ALA A 19 -3.72 2.09 -2.09
C ALA A 19 -4.46 1.61 -0.83
N PHE A 20 -5.57 0.91 -1.01
CA PHE A 20 -6.35 0.31 0.07
C PHE A 20 -6.09 -1.19 0.13
N ALA A 21 -5.65 -1.67 1.29
CA ALA A 21 -5.31 -3.06 1.57
C ALA A 21 -4.60 -3.74 0.38
N PRO A 22 -3.43 -3.22 -0.05
CA PRO A 22 -2.73 -3.79 -1.19
C PRO A 22 -2.18 -5.17 -0.83
N GLN A 23 -2.58 -6.16 -1.60
CA GLN A 23 -1.95 -7.48 -1.60
C GLN A 23 -0.66 -7.40 -2.43
N VAL A 24 0.49 -7.68 -1.80
CA VAL A 24 1.81 -7.64 -2.45
C VAL A 24 2.41 -9.02 -2.71
N ASP A 25 1.77 -10.07 -2.20
CA ASP A 25 2.15 -11.47 -2.43
C ASP A 25 0.91 -12.29 -2.79
N LEU A 26 0.99 -13.05 -3.88
CA LEU A 26 -0.10 -13.91 -4.39
C LEU A 26 0.09 -15.38 -4.04
N ALA A 27 1.20 -15.74 -3.38
CA ALA A 27 1.54 -17.12 -3.04
C ALA A 27 0.95 -17.56 -1.69
N ARG A 28 0.61 -16.62 -0.79
CA ARG A 28 0.26 -16.91 0.62
C ARG A 28 -0.73 -15.92 1.23
N ASP A 29 -1.80 -15.59 0.50
CA ASP A 29 -2.82 -14.64 0.96
C ASP A 29 -4.13 -15.38 1.32
N ALA A 30 -4.74 -15.01 2.45
CA ALA A 30 -5.97 -15.61 2.98
C ALA A 30 -7.27 -15.12 2.30
N HIS A 31 -7.23 -13.97 1.64
CA HIS A 31 -8.33 -13.36 0.89
C HIS A 31 -8.40 -13.84 -0.55
N VAL A 32 -7.26 -13.89 -1.24
CA VAL A 32 -7.17 -14.37 -2.62
C VAL A 32 -5.82 -15.07 -2.86
N SER A 33 -5.76 -16.37 -2.56
CA SER A 33 -4.70 -17.23 -3.09
C SER A 33 -4.94 -17.49 -4.57
N ARG A 34 -4.00 -17.13 -5.44
CA ARG A 34 -4.09 -17.37 -6.90
C ARG A 34 -3.45 -18.70 -7.27
N ASP A 35 -3.95 -19.79 -6.72
CA ASP A 35 -3.41 -21.14 -6.99
C ASP A 35 -3.61 -21.61 -8.43
N ASP A 36 -4.45 -20.90 -9.18
CA ASP A 36 -4.58 -20.99 -10.63
C ASP A 36 -3.37 -20.40 -11.40
N MET A 37 -2.48 -19.66 -10.73
CA MET A 37 -1.27 -19.10 -11.32
C MET A 37 -0.02 -19.90 -11.00
N THR A 38 0.90 -19.96 -11.96
CA THR A 38 2.24 -20.54 -11.73
C THR A 38 3.06 -19.67 -10.78
N LEU A 39 4.01 -20.29 -10.06
CA LEU A 39 4.92 -19.58 -9.15
C LEU A 39 5.64 -18.42 -9.85
N LEU A 40 6.11 -18.63 -11.08
CA LEU A 40 6.79 -17.61 -11.88
C LEU A 40 5.93 -16.34 -12.10
N VAL A 41 4.62 -16.50 -12.31
CA VAL A 41 3.71 -15.35 -12.48
C VAL A 41 3.55 -14.60 -11.17
N LYS A 42 3.39 -15.32 -10.05
CA LYS A 42 3.28 -14.73 -8.71
C LYS A 42 4.55 -13.93 -8.35
N GLU A 43 5.73 -14.48 -8.59
CA GLU A 43 7.02 -13.83 -8.37
C GLU A 43 7.22 -12.61 -9.25
N LYS A 44 6.87 -12.69 -10.55
CA LYS A 44 6.94 -11.54 -11.47
C LYS A 44 6.02 -10.42 -11.04
N PHE A 45 4.79 -10.74 -10.63
CA PHE A 45 3.85 -9.74 -10.12
C PHE A 45 4.44 -9.00 -8.91
N GLN A 46 4.92 -9.74 -7.91
CA GLN A 46 5.48 -9.17 -6.70
C GLN A 46 6.72 -8.31 -7.00
N THR A 47 7.64 -8.84 -7.81
CA THR A 47 8.85 -8.12 -8.22
C THR A 47 8.50 -6.80 -8.90
N ARG A 48 7.56 -6.84 -9.86
CA ARG A 48 7.16 -5.65 -10.62
C ARG A 48 6.45 -4.62 -9.76
N LEU A 49 5.60 -5.06 -8.83
CA LEU A 49 4.93 -4.18 -7.89
C LEU A 49 5.95 -3.42 -7.04
N PHE A 50 6.96 -4.12 -6.50
CA PHE A 50 8.00 -3.46 -5.70
C PHE A 50 8.88 -2.53 -6.53
N GLU A 51 9.32 -2.93 -7.73
CA GLU A 51 10.10 -2.07 -8.63
C GLU A 51 9.36 -0.76 -8.94
N ASN A 52 8.06 -0.85 -9.24
CA ASN A 52 7.27 0.32 -9.62
C ASN A 52 6.99 1.23 -8.41
N ALA A 53 6.79 0.67 -7.22
CA ALA A 53 6.65 1.43 -5.97
C ALA A 53 7.96 2.15 -5.62
N GLU A 54 9.09 1.47 -5.76
CA GLU A 54 10.44 2.03 -5.57
C GLU A 54 10.70 3.17 -6.56
N GLU A 55 10.43 2.96 -7.84
CA GLU A 55 10.58 3.98 -8.89
C GLU A 55 9.72 5.22 -8.60
N ALA A 56 8.47 5.02 -8.17
CA ALA A 56 7.58 6.12 -7.80
C ALA A 56 8.16 6.96 -6.65
N ILE A 57 8.61 6.32 -5.57
CA ILE A 57 9.22 6.99 -4.42
C ILE A 57 10.47 7.79 -4.85
N LYS A 58 11.33 7.19 -5.67
CA LYS A 58 12.54 7.85 -6.21
C LYS A 58 12.21 9.07 -7.08
N LYS A 59 11.06 9.08 -7.76
CA LYS A 59 10.55 10.25 -8.50
C LYS A 59 9.90 11.31 -7.61
N GLY A 60 9.78 11.06 -6.31
CA GLY A 60 9.16 11.97 -5.35
C GLY A 60 7.66 11.74 -5.14
N VAL A 61 7.09 10.66 -5.67
CA VAL A 61 5.68 10.31 -5.45
C VAL A 61 5.48 9.80 -4.02
N THR A 62 4.45 10.32 -3.34
CA THR A 62 4.08 9.85 -2.00
C THR A 62 3.05 8.71 -2.10
N LEU A 63 3.34 7.57 -1.48
CA LEU A 63 2.46 6.41 -1.41
C LEU A 63 1.70 6.41 -0.09
N PHE A 64 0.37 6.53 -0.14
CA PHE A 64 -0.52 6.36 0.99
C PHE A 64 -1.12 4.96 0.95
N VAL A 65 -0.76 4.13 1.93
CA VAL A 65 -1.26 2.77 2.06
C VAL A 65 -2.21 2.71 3.25
N HIS A 66 -3.49 2.54 2.97
CA HIS A 66 -4.50 2.32 3.99
C HIS A 66 -4.66 0.83 4.25
N ARG A 67 -4.59 0.41 5.52
CA ARG A 67 -4.76 -0.99 5.93
C ARG A 67 -5.75 -1.14 7.08
N GLY A 68 -6.34 -2.32 7.21
CA GLY A 68 -7.10 -2.73 8.39
C GLY A 68 -6.19 -3.44 9.40
N VAL A 69 -6.80 -4.04 10.42
CA VAL A 69 -6.10 -4.79 11.47
C VAL A 69 -5.99 -6.30 11.20
N GLU A 70 -6.49 -6.75 10.05
CA GLU A 70 -6.46 -8.17 9.69
C GLU A 70 -5.01 -8.64 9.43
N SER A 71 -4.69 -9.87 9.83
CA SER A 71 -3.30 -10.37 9.83
C SER A 71 -2.68 -10.43 8.43
N SER A 72 -3.49 -10.70 7.40
CA SER A 72 -3.08 -10.65 5.99
C SER A 72 -2.69 -9.23 5.59
N ASP A 73 -3.51 -8.23 5.92
CA ASP A 73 -3.26 -6.83 5.59
C ASP A 73 -1.99 -6.29 6.26
N THR A 74 -1.81 -6.63 7.54
CA THR A 74 -0.60 -6.26 8.28
C THR A 74 0.62 -6.91 7.66
N GLN A 75 0.58 -8.22 7.37
CA GLN A 75 1.67 -8.95 6.73
C GLN A 75 2.06 -8.35 5.37
N HIS A 76 1.11 -8.05 4.48
CA HIS A 76 1.41 -7.46 3.18
C HIS A 76 2.00 -6.06 3.29
N THR A 77 1.46 -5.26 4.22
CA THR A 77 1.96 -3.90 4.45
C THR A 77 3.37 -3.93 5.05
N ASP A 78 3.64 -4.81 6.00
CA ASP A 78 4.94 -4.93 6.65
C ASP A 78 6.00 -5.44 5.65
N GLN A 79 5.64 -6.37 4.76
CA GLN A 79 6.51 -6.79 3.64
C GLN A 79 6.86 -5.61 2.72
N LEU A 80 5.87 -4.79 2.36
CA LEU A 80 6.08 -3.59 1.54
C LEU A 80 7.01 -2.60 2.23
N MET A 81 6.75 -2.29 3.51
CA MET A 81 7.58 -1.39 4.30
C MET A 81 9.02 -1.88 4.41
N SER A 82 9.22 -3.16 4.78
CA SER A 82 10.54 -3.76 4.91
C SER A 82 11.32 -3.66 3.60
N ARG A 83 10.66 -3.98 2.47
CA ARG A 83 11.30 -3.93 1.16
C ARG A 83 11.69 -2.52 0.78
N LEU A 84 10.79 -1.55 0.92
CA LEU A 84 11.05 -0.16 0.55
C LEU A 84 12.06 0.52 1.49
N ALA A 85 12.01 0.28 2.79
CA ALA A 85 13.00 0.78 3.74
C ALA A 85 14.42 0.31 3.41
N SER A 86 14.57 -0.92 2.90
CA SER A 86 15.87 -1.47 2.50
C SER A 86 16.43 -0.88 1.19
N LYS A 87 15.56 -0.31 0.33
CA LYS A 87 15.90 0.15 -1.03
C LYS A 87 15.90 1.67 -1.19
N CYS A 88 15.10 2.36 -0.37
CA CYS A 88 14.91 3.80 -0.35
C CYS A 88 14.97 4.33 1.10
N PRO A 89 16.09 4.14 1.83
CA PRO A 89 16.17 4.47 3.24
C PRO A 89 16.06 5.98 3.53
N LEU A 90 16.48 6.84 2.59
CA LEU A 90 16.44 8.29 2.73
C LEU A 90 15.09 8.89 2.32
N GLU A 91 14.31 8.15 1.52
CA GLU A 91 13.02 8.58 0.97
C GLU A 91 11.83 7.91 1.69
N ASN A 92 12.07 7.23 2.81
CA ASN A 92 11.06 6.46 3.54
C ASN A 92 9.89 7.32 4.05
N GLU A 93 10.08 8.64 4.18
CA GLU A 93 9.02 9.59 4.49
C GLU A 93 7.91 9.63 3.42
N ARG A 94 8.18 9.15 2.20
CA ARG A 94 7.24 9.07 1.09
C ARG A 94 6.31 7.88 1.16
N LEU A 95 6.54 6.92 2.06
CA LEU A 95 5.60 5.84 2.34
C LEU A 95 4.84 6.15 3.64
N LYS A 96 3.53 6.36 3.53
CA LYS A 96 2.65 6.64 4.66
C LYS A 96 1.67 5.49 4.85
N ILE A 97 1.77 4.82 5.99
CA ILE A 97 0.83 3.76 6.38
C ILE A 97 -0.26 4.36 7.26
N ILE A 98 -1.51 4.17 6.87
CA ILE A 98 -2.69 4.65 7.59
C ILE A 98 -3.50 3.43 8.01
N GLU A 99 -3.37 3.06 9.28
CA GLU A 99 -4.10 1.92 9.85
C GLU A 99 -5.47 2.35 10.38
N HIS A 100 -6.50 1.55 10.06
CA HIS A 100 -7.87 1.74 10.55
C HIS A 100 -8.18 0.67 11.59
N SER A 101 -8.04 1.03 12.86
CA SER A 101 -8.12 0.09 14.00
C SER A 101 -9.49 -0.56 14.21
N ASP A 102 -10.54 0.04 13.66
CA ASP A 102 -11.93 -0.42 13.74
C ASP A 102 -12.41 -1.15 12.47
N CYS A 103 -11.50 -1.50 11.55
CA CYS A 103 -11.83 -2.07 10.25
C CYS A 103 -11.05 -3.36 9.92
N ASN A 104 -11.76 -4.33 9.35
CA ASN A 104 -11.18 -5.50 8.66
C ASN A 104 -11.03 -5.23 7.15
N HIS A 105 -10.35 -6.13 6.42
CA HIS A 105 -9.94 -5.95 5.01
C HIS A 105 -11.01 -5.37 4.08
N HIS A 106 -12.22 -5.95 4.09
CA HIS A 106 -13.29 -5.64 3.15
C HIS A 106 -13.99 -4.29 3.43
N GLN A 107 -13.73 -3.70 4.60
CA GLN A 107 -14.46 -2.54 5.09
C GLN A 107 -13.70 -1.24 4.88
N ILE A 108 -12.39 -1.21 4.65
CA ILE A 108 -11.61 0.05 4.67
C ILE A 108 -12.14 1.09 3.67
N ALA A 109 -12.35 0.69 2.41
CA ALA A 109 -12.86 1.60 1.38
C ALA A 109 -14.32 2.02 1.64
N VAL A 110 -15.14 1.11 2.19
CA VAL A 110 -16.54 1.37 2.54
C VAL A 110 -16.62 2.29 3.76
N HIS A 111 -15.78 2.07 4.76
CA HIS A 111 -15.69 2.80 6.01
C HIS A 111 -15.28 4.25 5.75
N LEU A 112 -14.27 4.47 4.91
CA LEU A 112 -13.86 5.83 4.52
C LEU A 112 -14.92 6.55 3.70
N LYS A 113 -15.66 5.83 2.85
CA LYS A 113 -16.80 6.38 2.10
C LYS A 113 -17.99 6.72 3.00
N GLN A 114 -18.32 5.85 3.96
CA GLN A 114 -19.50 5.99 4.83
C GLN A 114 -19.29 7.01 5.95
N LYS A 115 -18.08 7.11 6.51
CA LYS A 115 -17.78 8.11 7.53
C LYS A 115 -17.40 9.48 6.95
N GLY A 116 -17.05 9.58 5.66
CA GLY A 116 -16.60 10.84 5.05
C GLY A 116 -15.16 11.23 5.43
N HIS A 117 -14.42 10.33 6.07
CA HIS A 117 -13.11 10.61 6.67
C HIS A 117 -11.93 10.45 5.71
N LEU A 118 -12.17 10.19 4.41
CA LEU A 118 -11.07 10.07 3.44
C LEU A 118 -10.23 11.36 3.39
N LEU A 119 -10.87 12.52 3.34
CA LEU A 119 -10.20 13.81 3.31
C LEU A 119 -9.52 14.14 4.65
N GLU A 120 -10.13 13.73 5.76
CA GLU A 120 -9.59 13.94 7.11
C GLU A 120 -8.32 13.11 7.35
N ALA A 121 -8.35 11.81 7.02
CA ALA A 121 -7.18 10.94 7.15
C ALA A 121 -6.00 11.40 6.28
N ILE A 122 -6.28 11.87 5.06
CA ILE A 122 -5.26 12.46 4.18
C ILE A 122 -4.74 13.77 4.78
N SER A 123 -5.62 14.64 5.29
CA SER A 123 -5.24 15.92 5.90
C SER A 123 -4.38 15.74 7.15
N THR A 124 -4.74 14.81 8.05
CA THR A 124 -3.96 14.51 9.26
C THR A 124 -2.55 14.02 8.90
N CYS A 125 -2.43 13.12 7.91
CA CYS A 125 -1.14 12.59 7.48
C CYS A 125 -0.23 13.66 6.84
N LEU A 126 -0.82 14.64 6.14
CA LEU A 126 -0.10 15.80 5.58
C LEU A 126 0.31 16.81 6.66
N MET A 127 -0.50 16.97 7.70
CA MET A 127 -0.23 17.89 8.82
C MET A 127 0.81 17.34 9.82
N SER A 128 0.96 16.02 9.93
CA SER A 128 1.99 15.39 10.77
C SER A 128 3.43 15.67 10.31
N ASN A 129 3.64 16.14 9.08
CA ASN A 129 4.95 16.60 8.58
C ASN A 129 5.19 18.12 8.83
N VAL A 130 4.32 18.81 9.58
CA VAL A 130 4.42 20.27 9.83
C VAL A 130 4.80 20.60 11.28
N VAL A 131 5.12 19.60 12.12
CA VAL A 131 5.58 19.86 13.49
C VAL A 131 6.99 19.33 13.72
N MET A 132 7.92 20.30 13.69
CA MET A 132 9.33 20.32 14.13
C MET A 132 10.35 19.45 13.40
#